data_AF-A0A645JI74-F1
#
_entry.id   AF-A0A645JI74-F1
#
_cell.length_a   1.000
_cell.length_b   1.000
_cell.length_c   1.000
_cell.angle_alpha   90.00
_cell.angle_beta   90.00
_cell.angle_gamma   90.00
#
_symmetry.space_group_name_H-M   'P 1'
#
loop_
_entity.id
_entity.type
_entity.pdbx_description
1 polymer ?
#
loop_
_entity_poly.entity_id
_entity_poly.type
_entity_poly.pdbx_seq_one_letter_code
_entity_poly.pdbx_strand_id
1 'polypeptide(L)'
;MKIELVPRANNKEFFDLKLTLSPRGQKIWSTFAISNADSDKLAVLIDGMYYRSFTPVFLTEPEIKEVIIQGPFDPATAKGIVINSERNYKIFNNQ
;
A
#
# COMPACT_ATOMS: atom_id res chain seq x y z
N MET A 1 -8.42 6.82 3.85
CA MET A 1 -7.48 6.13 2.96
C MET A 1 -8.29 5.44 1.89
N LYS A 2 -7.84 5.44 0.63
CA LYS A 2 -8.49 4.72 -0.47
C LYS A 2 -7.47 3.77 -1.09
N ILE A 3 -7.91 2.56 -1.44
CA ILE A 3 -7.08 1.60 -2.19
C ILE A 3 -7.80 1.29 -3.50
N GLU A 4 -7.05 1.28 -4.60
CA GLU A 4 -7.53 0.95 -5.94
C GLU A 4 -6.72 -0.20 -6.53
N LEU A 5 -7.36 -0.99 -7.39
CA LEU A 5 -6.71 -2.08 -8.12
C LEU A 5 -6.04 -1.54 -9.38
N VAL A 6 -4.80 -1.96 -9.60
CA VAL A 6 -4.07 -1.69 -10.85
C VAL A 6 -3.72 -3.03 -11.49
N PRO A 7 -4.30 -3.41 -12.64
CA PRO A 7 -3.90 -4.62 -13.35
C PRO A 7 -2.42 -4.56 -13.73
N ARG A 8 -1.67 -5.64 -13.51
CA ARG A 8 -0.23 -5.65 -13.86
C ARG A 8 -0.07 -5.76 -15.37
N ALA A 9 0.84 -4.94 -15.92
CA ALA A 9 1.14 -4.96 -17.36
C ALA A 9 1.62 -6.34 -17.85
N ASN A 10 2.43 -7.01 -17.03
CA ASN A 10 3.08 -8.27 -17.40
C ASN A 10 2.25 -9.51 -17.04
N ASN A 11 1.22 -9.39 -16.20
CA ASN A 11 0.35 -10.50 -15.84
C ASN A 11 -1.02 -9.99 -15.37
N LYS A 12 -2.04 -10.12 -16.24
CA LYS A 12 -3.39 -9.62 -15.98
C LYS A 12 -4.18 -10.45 -14.95
N GLU A 13 -3.68 -11.60 -14.54
CA GLU A 13 -4.30 -12.42 -13.48
C GLU A 13 -4.02 -11.85 -12.09
N PHE A 14 -3.03 -10.97 -11.96
CA PHE A 14 -2.65 -10.34 -10.70
C PHE A 14 -2.75 -8.83 -10.77
N PHE A 15 -2.85 -8.23 -9.58
CA PHE A 15 -3.00 -6.79 -9.39
C PHE A 15 -1.83 -6.24 -8.57
N ASP A 16 -1.52 -4.98 -8.81
CA ASP A 16 -0.85 -4.08 -7.88
C ASP A 16 -1.94 -3.28 -7.12
N LEU A 17 -1.56 -2.67 -6.00
CA LEU A 17 -2.46 -1.85 -5.18
C LEU A 17 -1.99 -0.40 -5.20
N LYS A 18 -2.87 0.51 -5.61
CA LYS A 18 -2.64 1.95 -5.53
C LYS A 18 -3.28 2.48 -4.25
N LEU A 19 -2.46 2.99 -3.35
CA LEU A 19 -2.87 3.56 -2.07
C LEU A 19 -2.90 5.07 -2.17
N THR A 20 -4.04 5.69 -1.87
CA THR A 20 -4.15 7.13 -1.62
C THR A 20 -4.06 7.38 -0.11
N LEU A 21 -2.94 7.95 0.30
CA LEU A 21 -2.61 8.24 1.69
C LEU A 21 -3.36 9.48 2.20
N SER A 22 -3.69 9.48 3.49
CA SER A 22 -4.10 10.70 4.19
C SER A 22 -2.87 11.58 4.46
N PRO A 23 -3.03 12.88 4.82
CA PRO A 23 -1.89 13.73 5.18
C PRO A 23 -1.03 13.16 6.30
N ARG A 24 -1.66 12.52 7.30
CA ARG A 24 -0.94 11.80 8.37
C ARG A 24 -0.24 10.55 7.83
N GLY A 25 -0.93 9.76 7.01
CA GLY A 25 -0.35 8.55 6.41
C GLY A 25 0.85 8.84 5.52
N GLN A 26 0.82 9.96 4.78
CA GLN A 26 1.94 10.42 3.96
C GLN A 26 3.17 10.73 4.81
N LYS A 27 3.03 11.48 5.90
CA LYS A 27 4.14 11.78 6.82
C LYS A 27 4.73 10.49 7.40
N ILE A 28 3.88 9.58 7.84
CA ILE A 28 4.29 8.27 8.36
C ILE A 28 5.06 7.49 7.29
N TRP A 29 4.52 7.41 6.06
CA TRP A 29 5.17 6.72 4.95
C TRP A 29 6.54 7.31 4.62
N SER A 30 6.66 8.63 4.50
CA SER A 30 7.93 9.30 4.21
C SER A 30 8.96 9.05 5.30
N THR A 31 8.58 9.14 6.58
CA THR A 31 9.49 8.81 7.69
C THR A 31 9.94 7.36 7.64
N PHE A 32 9.03 6.42 7.36
CA PHE A 32 9.35 5.00 7.23
C PHE A 32 10.28 4.72 6.03
N ALA A 33 10.02 5.33 4.88
CA ALA A 33 10.86 5.17 3.69
C ALA A 33 12.29 5.68 3.94
N ILE A 34 12.43 6.84 4.59
CA ILE A 34 13.74 7.42 4.95
C ILE A 34 14.47 6.55 5.98
N SER A 35 13.81 6.13 7.05
CA SER A 35 14.45 5.32 8.09
C SER A 35 14.86 3.92 7.64
N ASN A 36 14.31 3.46 6.51
CA ASN A 36 14.60 2.18 5.89
C ASN A 36 15.29 2.35 4.53
N ALA A 37 15.94 3.48 4.28
CA ALA A 37 16.61 3.73 3.00
C ALA A 37 17.67 2.67 2.66
N ASP A 38 18.35 2.15 3.69
CA ASP A 38 19.38 1.11 3.56
C ASP A 38 18.81 -0.32 3.74
N SER A 39 17.50 -0.45 3.96
CA SER A 39 16.82 -1.74 4.12
C SER A 39 16.04 -2.08 2.87
N ASP A 40 16.41 -3.18 2.22
CA ASP A 40 15.84 -3.56 0.92
C ASP A 40 14.33 -3.90 0.98
N LYS A 41 13.73 -4.05 2.16
CA LYS A 41 12.50 -4.85 2.30
C LYS A 41 11.59 -4.41 3.45
N LEU A 42 10.58 -3.58 3.13
CA LEU A 42 9.36 -3.48 3.94
C LEU A 42 8.45 -4.67 3.64
N ALA A 43 8.00 -5.35 4.69
CA ALA A 43 7.04 -6.44 4.58
C ALA A 43 5.60 -5.91 4.54
N VAL A 44 4.81 -6.38 3.58
CA VAL A 44 3.35 -6.26 3.57
C VAL A 44 2.79 -7.47 4.31
N LEU A 45 2.04 -7.19 5.38
CA LEU A 45 1.26 -8.18 6.09
C LEU A 45 -0.22 -7.92 5.88
N ILE A 46 -0.98 -8.98 5.58
CA ILE A 46 -2.43 -8.94 5.46
C ILE A 46 -2.98 -9.98 6.44
N ASP A 47 -3.81 -9.55 7.39
CA ASP A 47 -4.39 -10.40 8.44
C ASP A 47 -3.36 -11.27 9.18
N GLY A 48 -2.16 -10.72 9.41
CA GLY A 48 -1.05 -11.41 10.09
C GLY A 48 -0.23 -12.33 9.20
N MET A 49 -0.62 -12.55 7.94
CA MET A 49 0.17 -13.31 6.98
C MET A 49 1.17 -12.43 6.24
N TYR A 50 2.44 -12.86 6.23
CA TYR A 50 3.44 -12.27 5.35
C TYR A 50 3.05 -12.50 3.89
N TYR A 51 2.88 -11.41 3.15
CA TYR A 51 2.57 -11.49 1.73
C TYR A 51 3.84 -11.36 0.89
N ARG A 52 4.55 -10.24 1.06
CA ARG A 52 5.78 -9.98 0.35
C ARG A 52 6.59 -8.88 0.99
N SER A 53 7.84 -8.76 0.55
CA SER A 53 8.67 -7.60 0.82
C SER A 53 8.86 -6.74 -0.43
N PHE A 54 8.99 -5.43 -0.25
CA PHE A 54 9.26 -4.47 -1.31
C PHE A 54 10.08 -3.29 -0.79
N THR A 55 10.74 -2.58 -1.71
CA THR A 55 11.42 -1.33 -1.40
C THR A 55 10.38 -0.19 -1.41
N PRO A 56 10.23 0.57 -0.31
CA PRO A 56 9.28 1.68 -0.27
C PRO A 56 9.63 2.76 -1.28
N VAL A 57 8.60 3.34 -1.89
CA VAL A 57 8.77 4.51 -2.75
C VAL A 57 9.01 5.74 -1.88
N PHE A 58 10.07 6.48 -2.20
CA PHE A 58 10.33 7.79 -1.62
C PHE A 58 9.38 8.83 -2.21
N LEU A 59 8.55 9.41 -1.37
CA LEU A 59 7.70 10.55 -1.74
C LEU A 59 8.55 11.82 -1.57
N THR A 60 9.08 12.34 -2.68
CA THR A 60 9.93 13.55 -2.70
C THR A 60 9.11 14.84 -2.64
N GLU A 61 7.84 14.78 -3.04
CA GLU A 61 6.96 15.94 -3.18
C GLU A 61 5.75 15.85 -2.22
N PRO A 62 5.44 16.91 -1.44
CA PRO A 62 4.30 16.94 -0.50
C PRO A 62 2.92 16.74 -1.15
N GLU A 63 2.79 17.04 -2.43
CA GLU A 63 1.56 16.89 -3.21
C GLU A 63 1.28 15.42 -3.59
N ILE A 64 2.32 14.58 -3.66
CA ILE A 64 2.17 13.17 -4.03
C ILE A 64 1.67 12.38 -2.82
N LYS A 65 0.42 11.93 -2.92
CA LYS A 65 -0.26 11.11 -1.90
C LYS A 65 -0.47 9.67 -2.33
N GLU A 66 -0.01 9.32 -3.53
CA GLU A 66 -0.28 8.04 -4.15
C GLU A 66 0.97 7.17 -4.08
N VAL A 67 0.79 5.93 -3.62
CA VAL A 67 1.86 4.92 -3.54
C VAL A 67 1.36 3.66 -4.21
N ILE A 68 2.20 3.03 -5.04
CA ILE A 68 1.91 1.73 -5.62
C ILE A 68 2.64 0.66 -4.83
N ILE A 69 1.89 -0.23 -4.19
CA ILE A 69 2.41 -1.48 -3.66
C ILE A 69 2.27 -2.50 -4.78
N GLN A 70 3.41 -2.88 -5.35
CA GLN A 70 3.45 -3.91 -6.37
C GLN A 70 2.94 -5.25 -5.79
N GLY A 71 2.28 -6.07 -6.60
CA GLY A 71 1.82 -7.41 -6.26
C GLY A 71 2.90 -8.49 -6.45
N PRO A 72 2.51 -9.76 -6.60
CA PRO A 72 1.27 -10.19 -7.26
C PRO A 72 0.12 -10.42 -6.27
N PHE A 73 -0.89 -9.54 -6.24
CA PHE A 73 -2.12 -9.78 -5.50
C PHE A 73 -3.13 -10.52 -6.38
N ASP A 74 -3.60 -11.69 -5.96
CA ASP A 74 -4.65 -12.42 -6.69
C ASP A 74 -5.97 -11.64 -6.65
N PRO A 75 -6.91 -11.92 -7.57
CA PRO A 75 -8.14 -11.15 -7.68
C PRO A 75 -9.01 -11.16 -6.41
N ALA A 76 -9.02 -12.26 -5.65
CA ALA A 76 -9.85 -12.38 -4.46
C ALA A 76 -9.27 -11.53 -3.33
N THR A 77 -7.98 -11.67 -3.04
CA THR A 77 -7.29 -10.86 -2.04
C THR A 77 -7.33 -9.38 -2.38
N ALA A 78 -7.02 -9.01 -3.63
CA ALA A 78 -6.98 -7.60 -4.03
C ALA A 78 -8.35 -6.92 -3.89
N LYS A 79 -9.43 -7.58 -4.34
CA LYS A 79 -10.81 -7.08 -4.16
C LYS A 79 -11.18 -6.97 -2.68
N GLY A 80 -10.83 -7.98 -1.88
CA GLY A 80 -11.06 -7.98 -0.44
C GLY A 80 -10.40 -6.78 0.26
N ILE A 81 -9.15 -6.48 -0.09
CA ILE A 81 -8.44 -5.30 0.43
C ILE A 81 -9.17 -4.02 0.04
N VAL A 82 -9.52 -3.85 -1.23
CA VAL A 82 -10.19 -2.63 -1.71
C VAL A 82 -11.51 -2.39 -0.99
N ILE A 83 -12.39 -3.40 -0.94
CA ILE A 83 -13.73 -3.30 -0.34
C ILE A 83 -13.63 -2.95 1.15
N ASN A 84 -12.66 -3.51 1.88
CA ASN A 84 -12.55 -3.31 3.31
C ASN A 84 -11.68 -2.11 3.73
N SER A 85 -10.85 -1.59 2.82
CA SER A 85 -9.83 -0.57 3.13
C SER A 85 -10.39 0.69 3.79
N GLU A 86 -11.45 1.27 3.23
CA GLU A 86 -12.01 2.52 3.74
C GLU A 86 -12.67 2.32 5.11
N ARG A 87 -13.44 1.25 5.28
CA ARG A 87 -14.08 0.90 6.56
C ARG A 87 -13.04 0.64 7.64
N ASN A 88 -12.02 -0.17 7.33
CA ASN A 88 -10.97 -0.50 8.28
C ASN A 88 -10.18 0.75 8.68
N TYR A 89 -9.88 1.63 7.72
CA TYR A 89 -9.20 2.88 8.01
C TYR A 89 -9.98 3.75 9.00
N LYS A 90 -11.31 3.84 8.85
CA LYS A 90 -12.20 4.55 9.80
C LYS A 90 -12.15 3.94 11.20
N ILE A 91 -12.39 2.61 11.29
CA ILE A 91 -12.37 1.86 12.55
C ILE A 91 -11.06 2.04 13.31
N PHE A 92 -9.91 1.87 12.64
CA PHE A 92 -8.60 1.89 13.31
C PHE A 92 -8.03 3.28 13.56
N ASN A 93 -8.67 4.35 13.04
CA ASN A 93 -8.24 5.73 13.28
C ASN A 93 -9.28 6.55 14.05
N ASN A 94 -10.34 5.93 14.60
CA ASN A 94 -11.45 6.60 15.26
C ASN A 94 -12.06 7.73 14.42
N GLN A 95 -12.24 7.48 13.11
CA GLN A 95 -12.83 8.41 12.14
C GLN A 95 -14.19 7.95 11.65
#